data_AF-A0A963B8F8-F1
#
_entry.id   AF-A0A963B8F8-F1
#
_cell.length_a   1.000
_cell.length_b   1.000
_cell.length_c   1.000
_cell.angle_alpha   90.00
_cell.angle_beta   90.00
_cell.angle_gamma   90.00
#
_symmetry.space_group_name_H-M   'P 1'
#
loop_
_entity.id
_entity.type
_entity.pdbx_description
1 polymer ?
#
loop_
_entity_poly.entity_id
_entity_poly.type
_entity_poly.pdbx_seq_one_letter_code
_entity_poly.pdbx_strand_id
1 'polypeptide(L)'
;MVFSGPIEAGEAIYRKGDTVKSLHIVRSGAVKVIKPLGGNSYDVEGFYFPGDLFGLCALDEKVQEYDVFSLKETVICQLPLKYLESIGSSFPRFQQLLVSELTA
;
A
#
# COMPACT_ATOMS: atom_id res chain seq x y z
N MET A 1 7.67 -2.33 12.20
CA MET A 1 7.76 -2.36 10.73
C MET A 1 8.36 -3.70 10.33
N VAL A 2 7.80 -4.35 9.32
CA VAL A 2 8.28 -5.65 8.82
C VAL A 2 8.68 -5.46 7.37
N PHE A 3 9.88 -5.89 6.97
CA PHE A 3 10.30 -5.81 5.58
C PHE A 3 9.83 -7.07 4.84
N SER A 4 9.30 -6.89 3.63
CA SER A 4 8.91 -7.98 2.74
C SER A 4 9.60 -7.79 1.39
N GLY A 5 10.24 -8.86 0.91
CA GLY A 5 10.95 -8.90 -0.37
C GLY A 5 12.34 -9.56 -0.29
N PRO A 6 13.09 -9.55 -1.40
CA PRO A 6 12.73 -8.91 -2.67
C PRO A 6 11.54 -9.59 -3.36
N ILE A 7 10.58 -8.79 -3.82
CA ILE A 7 9.43 -9.22 -4.61
C ILE A 7 9.83 -9.13 -6.08
N GLU A 8 9.69 -10.23 -6.82
CA GLU A 8 10.12 -10.29 -8.21
C GLU A 8 9.25 -9.41 -9.10
N ALA A 9 9.78 -8.97 -10.24
CA ALA A 9 9.04 -8.12 -11.17
C ALA A 9 7.78 -8.82 -11.70
N GLY A 10 6.63 -8.15 -11.64
CA GLY A 10 5.35 -8.68 -12.10
C GLY A 10 4.57 -9.47 -11.05
N GLU A 11 5.15 -9.73 -9.88
CA GLU A 11 4.44 -10.36 -8.77
C GLU A 11 3.45 -9.40 -8.11
N ALA A 12 2.33 -9.98 -7.65
CA ALA A 12 1.33 -9.23 -6.90
C ALA A 12 1.79 -9.06 -5.45
N ILE A 13 1.81 -7.83 -4.97
CA ILE A 13 2.05 -7.49 -3.57
C ILE A 13 0.82 -7.83 -2.74
N TYR A 14 -0.34 -7.44 -3.24
CA TYR A 14 -1.66 -7.87 -2.76
C TYR A 14 -2.66 -7.70 -3.89
N ARG A 15 -3.82 -8.35 -3.74
CA ARG A 15 -4.91 -8.30 -4.69
C ARG A 15 -6.17 -7.71 -4.10
N LYS A 16 -7.04 -7.24 -4.99
CA LYS A 16 -8.41 -6.85 -4.65
C LYS A 16 -9.10 -8.01 -3.93
N GLY A 17 -9.75 -7.70 -2.81
CA GLY A 17 -10.40 -8.70 -1.95
C GLY A 17 -9.54 -9.19 -0.79
N ASP A 18 -8.23 -8.93 -0.80
CA ASP A 18 -7.36 -9.31 0.32
C ASP A 18 -7.72 -8.50 1.58
N THR A 19 -7.66 -9.15 2.74
CA THR A 19 -7.87 -8.45 4.02
C THR A 19 -6.74 -7.46 4.29
N VAL A 20 -7.11 -6.24 4.63
CA VAL A 20 -6.15 -5.17 4.92
C VAL A 20 -5.59 -5.38 6.31
N LYS A 21 -4.29 -5.70 6.37
CA LYS A 21 -3.57 -5.96 7.63
C LYS A 21 -2.50 -4.91 7.91
N SER A 22 -1.98 -4.28 6.86
CA SER A 22 -0.82 -3.39 6.91
C SER A 22 -0.92 -2.32 5.83
N LEU A 23 -0.34 -1.15 6.12
CA LEU A 23 0.07 -0.18 5.11
C LEU A 23 1.43 -0.58 4.52
N HIS A 24 1.73 -0.08 3.33
CA HIS A 24 2.94 -0.46 2.61
C HIS A 24 3.72 0.78 2.18
N ILE A 25 5.04 0.76 2.38
CA ILE A 25 5.96 1.79 1.89
C ILE A 25 6.94 1.13 0.93
N VAL A 26 7.16 1.73 -0.24
CA VAL A 26 8.19 1.25 -1.16
C VAL A 26 9.57 1.60 -0.59
N ARG A 27 10.40 0.60 -0.33
CA ARG A 27 11.78 0.83 0.16
C ARG A 27 12.78 0.97 -0.97
N SER A 28 12.63 0.12 -1.98
CA SER A 28 13.36 0.10 -3.24
C SER A 28 12.45 -0.56 -4.28
N GLY A 29 12.65 -0.26 -5.56
CA GLY A 29 11.80 -0.82 -6.61
C GLY A 29 10.85 0.21 -7.21
N ALA A 30 9.74 -0.29 -7.75
CA ALA A 30 8.62 0.51 -8.24
C ALA A 30 7.36 -0.37 -8.27
N VAL A 31 6.23 0.22 -7.95
CA VAL A 31 4.96 -0.49 -7.80
C VAL A 31 3.90 0.15 -8.69
N LYS A 32 3.05 -0.67 -9.32
CA LYS A 32 1.87 -0.23 -10.06
C LYS A 32 0.61 -0.66 -9.32
N VAL A 33 -0.31 0.28 -9.15
CA VAL A 33 -1.65 0.03 -8.58
C VAL A 33 -2.66 0.08 -9.71
N ILE A 34 -3.52 -0.93 -9.77
CA ILE A 34 -4.57 -1.01 -10.78
C ILE A 34 -5.93 -1.33 -10.15
N LYS A 35 -6.98 -0.79 -10.75
CA LYS A 35 -8.36 -1.11 -10.43
C LYS A 35 -8.93 -2.01 -11.52
N PRO A 36 -9.28 -3.27 -11.23
CA PRO A 36 -9.94 -4.12 -12.22
C PRO A 36 -11.36 -3.58 -12.51
N LEU A 37 -11.62 -3.24 -13.78
CA LEU A 37 -12.89 -2.68 -14.25
C LEU A 37 -13.87 -3.77 -14.76
N GLY A 38 -13.40 -5.02 -14.87
CA GLY A 38 -14.17 -6.18 -15.32
C GLY A 38 -13.62 -6.78 -16.62
N GLY A 39 -13.74 -8.10 -16.77
CA GLY A 39 -13.11 -8.84 -17.87
C GLY A 39 -11.58 -8.75 -17.79
N ASN A 40 -10.94 -8.46 -18.92
CA ASN A 40 -9.48 -8.28 -19.02
C ASN A 40 -9.06 -6.79 -19.02
N SER A 41 -9.95 -5.89 -18.57
CA SER A 41 -9.72 -4.45 -18.53
C SER A 41 -9.42 -3.97 -17.12
N TYR A 42 -8.47 -3.05 -17.01
CA TYR A 42 -8.05 -2.45 -15.75
C TYR A 42 -7.75 -0.97 -15.96
N ASP A 43 -8.02 -0.18 -14.92
CA ASP A 43 -7.56 1.20 -14.84
C ASP A 43 -6.23 1.25 -14.07
N VAL A 44 -5.32 2.12 -14.50
CA VAL A 44 -4.07 2.34 -13.76
C VAL A 44 -4.26 3.56 -12.89
N GLU A 45 -4.44 3.32 -11.60
CA GLU A 45 -4.55 4.38 -10.58
C GLU A 45 -3.25 5.16 -10.46
N GLY A 46 -2.12 4.46 -10.46
CA GLY A 46 -0.84 5.14 -10.38
C GLY A 46 0.35 4.23 -10.11
N PHE A 47 1.47 4.90 -9.86
CA PHE A 47 2.76 4.29 -9.60
C PHE A 47 3.35 4.84 -8.31
N TYR A 48 3.99 3.97 -7.54
CA TYR A 48 4.63 4.32 -6.27
C TYR A 48 6.12 3.97 -6.33
N PHE A 49 6.93 4.90 -5.83
CA PHE A 49 8.38 4.88 -5.87
C PHE A 49 8.97 4.88 -4.45
N PRO A 50 10.28 4.62 -4.29
CA PRO A 50 10.91 4.53 -2.98
C PRO A 50 10.64 5.77 -2.11
N GLY A 51 10.01 5.56 -0.96
CA GLY A 51 9.55 6.62 -0.05
C GLY A 51 8.02 6.77 -0.02
N ASP A 52 7.32 6.34 -1.07
CA ASP A 52 5.87 6.52 -1.17
C ASP A 52 5.11 5.47 -0.35
N LEU A 53 4.02 5.93 0.27
CA LEU A 53 3.10 5.13 1.07
C LEU A 53 1.87 4.77 0.22
N PHE A 54 1.45 3.50 0.26
CA PHE A 54 0.27 3.02 -0.47
C PHE A 54 -0.56 2.03 0.37
N GLY A 55 -1.80 1.80 -0.07
CA GLY A 55 -2.77 0.95 0.62
C GLY A 55 -3.60 1.66 1.70
N LEU A 56 -3.63 2.99 1.70
CA LEU A 56 -4.39 3.82 2.64
C LEU A 56 -5.91 3.80 2.42
N CYS A 57 -6.37 3.73 1.16
CA CYS A 57 -7.80 3.73 0.83
C CYS A 57 -8.56 2.52 1.41
N ALA A 58 -7.83 1.45 1.75
CA ALA A 58 -8.40 0.20 2.24
C ALA A 58 -8.67 0.20 3.77
N LEU A 59 -8.40 1.32 4.45
CA LEU A 59 -8.56 1.45 5.90
C LEU A 59 -10.02 1.38 6.37
N ASP A 60 -10.96 1.91 5.59
CA ASP A 60 -12.37 2.02 5.99
C ASP A 60 -13.13 0.70 5.78
N GLU A 61 -12.87 0.01 4.66
CA GLU A 61 -13.58 -1.23 4.29
C GLU A 61 -12.88 -2.52 4.78
N LYS A 62 -11.65 -2.42 5.30
CA LYS A 62 -10.78 -3.56 5.72
C LYS A 62 -10.48 -4.57 4.61
N VAL A 63 -10.78 -4.23 3.36
CA VAL A 63 -10.55 -5.06 2.17
C VAL A 63 -9.83 -4.22 1.12
N GLN A 64 -8.85 -4.82 0.44
CA GLN A 64 -8.13 -4.15 -0.64
C GLN A 64 -9.06 -3.95 -1.84
N GLU A 65 -9.16 -2.72 -2.34
CA GLU A 65 -9.96 -2.39 -3.53
C GLU A 65 -9.18 -2.51 -4.84
N TYR A 66 -7.85 -2.55 -4.75
CA TYR A 66 -6.93 -2.48 -5.86
C TYR A 66 -6.01 -3.70 -5.91
N ASP A 67 -5.61 -4.07 -7.12
CA ASP A 67 -4.50 -5.00 -7.31
C ASP A 67 -3.19 -4.22 -7.40
N VAL A 68 -2.15 -4.73 -6.77
CA VAL A 68 -0.86 -4.05 -6.69
C VAL A 68 0.24 -4.98 -7.12
N PHE A 69 1.06 -4.52 -8.07
CA PHE A 69 2.11 -5.32 -8.68
C PHE A 69 3.46 -4.60 -8.63
N SER A 70 4.52 -5.36 -8.43
CA SER A 70 5.89 -4.88 -8.63
C SER A 70 6.17 -4.69 -10.14
N LEU A 71 6.87 -3.62 -10.50
CA LEU A 71 7.35 -3.38 -11.87
C LEU A 71 8.79 -3.84 -12.09
N LYS A 72 9.55 -3.96 -11.01
CA LYS A 72 10.91 -4.48 -10.94
C LYS A 72 11.12 -5.14 -9.58
N GLU A 73 12.30 -5.71 -9.33
CA GLU A 73 12.64 -6.20 -8.00
C GLU A 73 12.38 -5.10 -6.94
N THR A 74 11.43 -5.37 -6.06
CA THR A 74 10.88 -4.37 -5.14
C THR A 74 10.94 -4.88 -3.72
N VAL A 75 11.41 -4.02 -2.81
CA VAL A 75 11.36 -4.27 -1.37
C VAL A 75 10.33 -3.33 -0.78
N ILE A 76 9.44 -3.86 0.05
CA ILE A 76 8.40 -3.07 0.72
C ILE A 76 8.54 -3.16 2.24
N CYS A 77 8.18 -2.07 2.90
CA CYS A 77 8.01 -2.05 4.35
C CYS A 77 6.51 -2.17 4.64
N GLN A 78 6.14 -3.22 5.35
CA GLN A 78 4.81 -3.41 5.89
C GLN A 78 4.71 -2.74 7.27
N LEU A 79 3.70 -1.91 7.43
CA LEU A 79 3.35 -1.25 8.68
C LEU A 79 1.98 -1.77 9.15
N PRO A 80 1.95 -2.76 10.07
CA PRO A 80 0.69 -3.36 10.49
C PRO A 80 -0.20 -2.33 11.20
N LEU A 81 -1.49 -2.33 10.87
CA LEU A 81 -2.45 -1.32 11.35
C LEU A 81 -2.59 -1.32 12.88
N LYS A 82 -2.46 -2.48 13.51
CA LYS A 82 -2.45 -2.62 14.98
C LYS A 82 -1.37 -1.75 15.64
N TYR A 83 -0.23 -1.55 14.99
CA TYR A 83 0.81 -0.65 15.50
C TYR A 83 0.47 0.81 15.20
N LEU A 84 -0.21 1.10 14.09
CA LEU A 84 -0.66 2.44 13.73
C LEU A 84 -1.59 3.03 14.79
N GLU A 85 -2.55 2.24 15.29
CA GLU A 85 -3.49 2.67 16.35
C GLU A 85 -2.74 3.02 17.65
N SER A 86 -1.74 2.20 18.01
CA SER A 86 -0.89 2.42 19.18
C SER A 86 0.08 3.61 19.02
N ILE A 87 0.62 3.81 17.81
CA ILE A 87 1.55 4.90 17.48
C ILE A 87 0.80 6.22 17.32
N GLY A 88 -0.40 6.24 16.74
CA GLY A 88 -1.19 7.47 16.57
C GLY A 88 -1.49 8.15 17.90
N SER A 89 -1.69 7.36 18.96
CA SER A 89 -1.84 7.87 20.33
C SER A 89 -0.54 8.42 20.94
N SER A 90 0.63 8.02 20.41
CA SER A 90 1.95 8.38 20.95
C SER A 90 2.71 9.40 20.07
N PHE A 91 2.33 9.57 18.80
CA PHE A 91 2.99 10.44 17.82
C PHE A 91 1.97 11.23 16.99
N PRO A 92 1.48 12.37 17.50
CA PRO A 92 0.48 13.22 16.82
C PRO A 92 0.91 13.69 15.43
N ARG A 93 2.22 13.88 15.19
CA ARG A 93 2.77 14.23 13.87
C ARG A 93 2.50 13.18 12.80
N PHE A 94 2.44 11.90 13.18
CA PHE A 94 2.15 10.82 12.25
C PHE A 94 0.66 10.81 11.85
N GLN A 95 -0.24 11.13 12.78
CA GLN A 95 -1.65 11.36 12.45
C GLN A 95 -1.82 12.52 11.48
N GLN A 96 -1.11 13.63 11.68
CA GLN A 96 -1.17 14.78 10.77
C GLN A 96 -0.67 14.44 9.34
N LEU A 97 0.41 13.67 9.22
CA LEU A 97 0.93 13.19 7.94
C LEU A 97 -0.07 12.26 7.22
N LEU A 98 -0.76 11.38 7.94
CA LEU A 98 -1.78 10.52 7.36
C LEU A 98 -3.02 11.32 6.91
N VAL A 99 -3.44 12.32 7.70
CA VAL A 99 -4.59 13.17 7.36
C VAL A 99 -4.29 14.04 6.14
N SER A 100 -3.06 14.55 5.98
CA SER A 100 -2.71 15.34 4.80
C SER A 100 -2.73 14.53 3.49
N GLU A 101 -2.35 13.26 3.54
CA GLU A 101 -2.37 12.37 2.36
C GLU A 101 -3.79 11.87 2.03
N LEU A 102 -4.71 11.82 3.00
CA LEU A 102 -6.11 11.42 2.79
C LEU A 102 -7.02 12.57 2.31
N THR A 103 -6.55 13.82 2.35
CA THR A 103 -7.36 15.02 2.02
C THR A 103 -6.83 15.79 0.80
N ALA A 104 -5.82 15.25 0.10
CA ALA A 104 -5.26 15.81 -1.13
C ALA A 104 -5.83 15.07 -2.36
#